data_AF-A0A661X4S4-F1
#
_entry.id   AF-A0A661X4S4-F1
#
_cell.length_a   1.000
_cell.length_b   1.000
_cell.length_c   1.000
_cell.angle_alpha   90.00
_cell.angle_beta   90.00
_cell.angle_gamma   90.00
#
_symmetry.space_group_name_H-M   'P 1'
#
loop_
_entity.id
_entity.type
_entity.pdbx_description
1 polymer ?
#
loop_
_entity_poly.entity_id
_entity_poly.type
_entity_poly.pdbx_seq_one_letter_code
_entity_poly.pdbx_strand_id
1 'polypeptide(L)' 'GTGNVSLKDNEIFIHAHVVLGDENGKAFGGHLYSGEIFACELFIIPSKGEILKREFDEITGLSLWKE' A
#
# COMPACT_ATOMS: atom_id res chain seq x y z
N GLY A 1 5.66 -7.28 4.48
CA GLY A 1 4.86 -6.05 4.28
C GLY A 1 3.40 -6.41 4.14
N THR A 2 2.51 -5.43 4.21
CA THR A 2 1.06 -5.60 4.03
C THR A 2 0.51 -4.42 3.25
N GLY A 3 -0.52 -4.63 2.44
CA GLY A 3 -1.08 -3.57 1.61
C GLY A 3 -2.38 -3.96 0.93
N ASN A 4 -2.92 -3.04 0.14
CA ASN A 4 -4.11 -3.22 -0.68
C ASN A 4 -3.94 -2.57 -2.05
N VAL A 5 -4.79 -3.00 -2.99
CA VAL A 5 -4.93 -2.43 -4.32
C VAL A 5 -6.34 -1.84 -4.44
N SER A 6 -6.44 -0.62 -4.94
CA SER A 6 -7.68 0.13 -5.14
C SER A 6 -7.54 1.08 -6.33
N LEU A 7 -8.58 1.80 -6.70
CA LEU A 7 -8.46 2.87 -7.69
C LEU A 7 -8.22 4.22 -7.01
N LYS A 8 -7.40 5.07 -7.64
CA LYS A 8 -7.30 6.50 -7.34
C LYS A 8 -7.23 7.23 -8.69
N ASP A 9 -8.07 8.24 -8.89
CA ASP A 9 -8.14 8.97 -10.17
C ASP A 9 -8.35 8.04 -11.39
N ASN A 10 -9.15 6.97 -11.20
CA ASN A 10 -9.39 5.86 -12.15
C ASN A 10 -8.17 5.01 -12.54
N GLU A 11 -7.03 5.18 -11.88
CA GLU A 11 -5.81 4.40 -12.09
C GLU A 11 -5.57 3.40 -10.95
N ILE A 12 -4.82 2.32 -11.22
CA ILE A 12 -4.42 1.35 -10.21
C ILE A 12 -3.54 2.02 -9.16
N PHE A 13 -3.94 1.93 -7.90
CA PHE A 13 -3.21 2.48 -6.77
C PHE A 13 -2.92 1.42 -5.72
N ILE A 14 -1.63 1.26 -5.39
CA ILE A 14 -1.13 0.33 -4.37
C ILE A 14 -0.80 1.14 -3.12
N HIS A 15 -1.39 0.76 -1.99
CA HIS A 15 -0.99 1.26 -0.67
C HIS A 15 -0.38 0.12 0.13
N ALA A 16 0.92 0.20 0.40
CA ALA A 16 1.64 -0.81 1.17
C ALA A 16 2.47 -0.19 2.30
N HIS A 17 2.60 -0.97 3.37
CA HIS A 17 3.51 -0.71 4.48
C HIS A 17 4.48 -1.89 4.61
N VAL A 18 5.70 -1.60 5.04
CA VAL A 18 6.77 -2.60 5.16
C VAL A 18 7.44 -2.55 6.52
N VAL A 19 8.11 -3.66 6.85
CA VAL A 19 9.12 -3.74 7.89
C VAL A 19 10.37 -4.31 7.20
N LEU A 20 11.49 -3.61 7.33
CA LEU A 20 12.77 -3.94 6.69
C LEU A 20 13.83 -4.12 7.79
N GLY A 21 14.64 -5.18 7.68
CA GLY A 21 15.77 -5.42 8.58
C GLY A 21 17.08 -5.03 7.90
N ASP A 22 18.00 -4.40 8.65
CA ASP A 22 19.39 -4.22 8.22
C ASP A 22 20.28 -5.41 8.60
N GLU A 23 21.55 -5.35 8.21
CA GLU A 23 22.57 -6.37 8.48
C GLU A 23 22.86 -6.60 9.98
N ASN A 24 22.50 -5.64 10.84
CA ASN A 24 22.64 -5.74 12.30
C ASN A 24 21.36 -6.25 12.97
N GLY A 25 20.32 -6.60 12.19
CA GLY A 25 19.02 -7.03 12.68
C GLY A 25 18.13 -5.91 13.19
N LYS A 26 18.47 -4.63 12.92
CA LYS A 26 17.61 -3.50 13.29
C LYS A 26 16.45 -3.39 12.31
N ALA A 27 15.24 -3.25 12.86
CA ALA A 27 14.02 -3.09 12.08
C ALA A 27 13.69 -1.61 11.81
N PHE A 28 13.23 -1.34 10.59
CA PHE A 28 12.66 -0.07 10.14
C PHE A 28 11.27 -0.33 9.59
N GLY A 29 10.30 0.53 9.87
CA GLY A 29 8.92 0.32 9.44
C GLY A 29 8.23 1.60 9.00
N GLY A 30 7.29 1.48 8.07
CA GLY A 30 6.54 2.63 7.57
C GLY A 30 5.83 2.39 6.24
N HIS A 31 5.39 3.49 5.64
CA HIS A 31 4.81 3.51 4.29
C HIS A 31 5.89 3.21 3.24
N LEU A 32 5.62 2.27 2.33
CA LEU A 32 6.53 1.96 1.23
C LEU A 32 6.27 2.94 0.08
N TYR A 33 7.21 3.86 -0.15
CA TYR A 33 7.18 4.74 -1.31
C TYR A 33 7.78 4.05 -2.55
N SER A 34 9.00 3.51 -2.40
CA SER A 34 9.73 2.78 -3.45
C SER A 34 10.81 1.90 -2.83
N GLY A 35 11.30 0.91 -3.58
CA GLY A 35 12.44 0.09 -3.21
C GLY A 35 12.93 -0.74 -4.39
N GLU A 36 14.18 -1.20 -4.31
CA GLU A 36 14.77 -2.10 -5.31
C GLU A 36 14.59 -3.56 -4.86
N ILE A 37 14.12 -4.42 -5.76
CA ILE A 37 13.88 -5.83 -5.46
C ILE A 37 15.15 -6.62 -5.73
N PHE A 38 15.72 -7.23 -4.69
CA PHE A 38 16.69 -8.31 -4.84
C PHE A 38 15.96 -9.65 -5.11
N ALA A 39 15.08 -10.04 -4.18
CA ALA A 39 14.14 -11.15 -4.32
C ALA A 39 12.85 -10.81 -3.56
N CYS A 40 11.69 -11.17 -4.11
CA CYS A 40 10.40 -10.86 -3.49
C CYS A 40 9.38 -11.95 -3.80
N GLU A 41 8.76 -12.49 -2.75
CA GLU A 41 7.57 -13.34 -2.86
C GLU A 41 6.36 -12.51 -2.45
N LEU A 42 5.40 -12.36 -3.37
CA LEU A 42 4.18 -11.60 -3.17
C LEU A 42 2.96 -12.51 -3.33
N PHE A 43 2.00 -12.35 -2.43
CA PHE A 43 0.70 -13.01 -2.52
C PHE A 43 -0.41 -11.97 -2.66
N ILE A 44 -1.24 -12.10 -3.69
CA ILE A 44 -2.33 -11.17 -4.01
C ILE A 44 -3.64 -11.96 -3.98
N ILE A 45 -4.59 -11.49 -3.19
CA ILE A 45 -5.96 -12.02 -3.15
C ILE A 45 -6.88 -11.00 -3.82
N PRO A 46 -7.57 -11.35 -4.91
CA PRO A 46 -8.59 -10.48 -5.49
C PRO A 46 -9.69 -10.18 -4.48
N SER A 47 -10.04 -8.90 -4.31
CA SER A 47 -11.22 -8.53 -3.53
C SER A 47 -12.50 -8.95 -4.27
N LYS A 48 -13.51 -9.34 -3.52
CA LYS A 48 -14.88 -9.56 -4.03
C LYS A 48 -15.73 -8.35 -3.67
N GLY A 49 -16.65 -7.96 -4.55
CA GLY A 49 -17.56 -6.85 -4.32
C GLY A 49 -17.21 -5.62 -5.16
N GLU A 50 -17.57 -4.45 -4.66
CA GLU A 50 -17.40 -3.18 -5.38
C GLU A 50 -15.92 -2.77 -5.49
N ILE A 51 -15.65 -1.96 -6.51
CA ILE A 51 -14.32 -1.39 -6.72
C ILE A 51 -14.12 -0.26 -5.72
N LEU A 52 -13.20 -0.46 -4.78
CA LEU A 52 -12.82 0.57 -3.82
C LEU A 52 -12.09 1.71 -4.53
N LYS A 53 -12.62 2.93 -4.40
CA LYS A 53 -12.06 4.15 -4.97
C LYS A 53 -11.57 5.08 -3.87
N ARG A 54 -10.42 5.69 -4.09
CA ARG A 54 -9.82 6.66 -3.18
C ARG A 54 -10.16 8.08 -3.63
N GLU A 55 -10.62 8.88 -2.68
CA GLU A 55 -10.85 10.31 -2.84
C GLU A 55 -10.07 11.10 -1.79
N PHE A 56 -9.77 12.36 -2.11
CA PHE A 56 -9.13 13.25 -1.14
C PHE A 56 -10.10 13.56 0.01
N ASP A 57 -9.62 13.35 1.23
CA ASP A 57 -10.30 13.71 2.46
C ASP A 57 -9.63 14.95 3.06
N GLU A 58 -10.36 16.07 3.14
CA GLU A 58 -9.81 17.35 3.58
C GLU A 58 -9.41 17.35 5.06
N ILE A 59 -10.05 16.52 5.88
CA ILE A 59 -9.79 16.47 7.33
C ILE A 59 -8.44 15.83 7.61
N THR A 60 -8.12 14.72 6.93
CA THR A 60 -6.86 14.00 7.11
C THR A 60 -5.77 14.46 6.14
N GLY A 61 -6.13 15.11 5.03
CA GLY A 61 -5.23 15.44 3.94
C GLY A 61 -4.77 14.20 3.15
N LEU A 62 -5.47 13.08 3.26
CA LEU A 62 -5.11 11.79 2.66
C LEU A 62 -6.09 11.35 1.58
N SER A 63 -5.67 10.41 0.74
CA SER A 63 -6.56 9.71 -0.21
C SER A 63 -7.15 8.46 0.45
N LEU A 64 -8.38 8.54 0.93
CA LEU A 64 -9.09 7.49 1.67
C LEU A 64 -10.18 6.84 0.82
N TRP A 65 -10.59 5.62 1.17
CA TRP A 65 -11.79 5.03 0.57
C TRP A 65 -13.02 5.78 1.08
N LYS A 66 -13.92 6.16 0.16
CA LYS A 66 -15.25 6.64 0.51
C LYS A 66 -16.27 5.53 0.28
N GLU A 67 -17.30 5.53 1.13
CA GLU A 67 -18.53 4.77 0.91
C GLU A 67 -19.34 5.37 -0.23
#